data_AF-A0AAN6RNB8-F1
#
_entry.id   AF-A0AAN6RNB8-F1
#
_cell.length_a   1.000
_cell.length_b   1.000
_cell.length_c   1.000
_cell.angle_alpha   90.00
_cell.angle_beta   90.00
_cell.angle_gamma   90.00
#
_symmetry.space_group_name_H-M   'P 1'
#
loop_
_entity.id
_entity.type
_entity.pdbx_description
1 polymer ?
#
loop_
_entity_poly.entity_id
_entity_poly.type
_entity_poly.pdbx_seq_one_letter_code
_entity_poly.pdbx_strand_id
1 'polypeptide(L)'
;MALLRDEDSNVRTAALKVLQAQSSLSDERLTAVMALLRDEHWLVRTDASKVLQAQSSLSDERLTAVMALLRDEDSNVRTAALKVLQAQSSLSDERLTAVMALLTDEDSSTLKSQTTWQRFY
;
A
#
# COMPACT_ATOMS: atom_id res chain seq x y z
N MET A 1 -6.88 2.64 -19.46
CA MET A 1 -7.43 2.76 -18.09
C MET A 1 -8.64 1.89 -17.83
N ALA A 2 -9.57 1.73 -18.78
CA ALA A 2 -10.81 0.97 -18.56
C ALA A 2 -10.60 -0.39 -17.89
N LEU A 3 -9.62 -1.19 -18.32
CA LEU A 3 -9.37 -2.52 -17.77
C LEU A 3 -8.91 -2.55 -16.30
N LEU A 4 -8.30 -1.48 -15.79
CA LEU A 4 -7.94 -1.39 -14.36
C LEU A 4 -9.16 -1.03 -13.49
N ARG A 5 -10.28 -0.64 -14.09
CA ARG A 5 -11.53 -0.28 -13.42
C ARG A 5 -12.67 -1.22 -13.80
N ASP A 6 -12.34 -2.36 -14.40
CA ASP A 6 -13.32 -3.37 -14.77
C ASP A 6 -13.95 -3.98 -13.52
N GLU A 7 -15.22 -4.36 -13.58
CA GLU A 7 -15.93 -4.98 -12.46
C GLU A 7 -15.36 -6.37 -12.15
N ASP A 8 -14.85 -7.09 -13.15
CA ASP A 8 -14.25 -8.41 -12.97
C ASP A 8 -12.79 -8.29 -12.47
N SER A 9 -12.53 -8.84 -11.29
CA SER A 9 -11.19 -8.89 -10.70
C SER A 9 -10.19 -9.66 -11.57
N ASN A 10 -10.63 -10.62 -12.39
CA ASN A 10 -9.78 -11.33 -13.34
C ASN A 10 -9.30 -10.41 -14.46
N VAL A 11 -10.15 -9.50 -14.95
CA VAL A 11 -9.77 -8.50 -15.95
C VAL A 11 -8.78 -7.51 -15.35
N ARG A 12 -9.02 -7.04 -14.12
CA ARG A 12 -8.10 -6.14 -13.41
C ARG A 12 -6.73 -6.79 -13.18
N THR A 13 -6.69 -8.05 -12.70
CA THR A 13 -5.42 -8.78 -12.51
C THR A 13 -4.68 -9.04 -13.82
N ALA A 14 -5.38 -9.37 -14.90
CA ALA A 14 -4.77 -9.52 -16.22
C ALA A 14 -4.14 -8.21 -16.69
N ALA A 15 -4.82 -7.07 -16.51
CA ALA A 15 -4.27 -5.75 -16.82
C ALA A 15 -3.03 -5.45 -15.99
N LEU A 16 -3.03 -5.74 -14.68
CA LEU A 16 -1.87 -5.55 -13.80
C LEU A 16 -0.67 -6.40 -14.22
N LYS A 17 -0.88 -7.66 -14.62
CA LYS A 17 0.20 -8.53 -15.12
C LYS A 17 0.88 -7.96 -16.35
N VAL A 18 0.11 -7.36 -17.27
CA VAL A 18 0.67 -6.66 -18.45
C VAL A 18 1.48 -5.44 -18.05
N LEU A 19 1.05 -4.69 -17.03
CA LEU A 19 1.78 -3.53 -16.52
C LEU A 19 3.04 -3.92 -15.74
N GLN A 20 3.05 -5.06 -15.06
CA GLN A 20 4.19 -5.51 -14.25
C GLN A 20 5.45 -5.73 -15.09
N ALA A 21 5.30 -6.09 -16.37
CA ALA A 21 6.42 -6.26 -17.30
C ALA A 21 7.01 -4.93 -17.80
N GLN A 22 6.43 -3.78 -17.45
CA GLN A 22 6.88 -2.46 -17.90
C GLN A 22 7.76 -1.82 -16.82
N SER A 23 8.99 -1.50 -17.20
CA SER A 23 9.98 -0.85 -16.32
C SER A 23 9.68 0.62 -16.03
N SER A 24 8.81 1.24 -16.82
CA SER A 24 8.36 2.62 -16.61
C SER A 24 6.91 2.76 -17.02
N LEU A 25 6.08 3.19 -16.08
CA LEU A 25 4.68 3.52 -16.30
C LEU A 25 4.48 5.03 -16.37
N SER A 26 3.51 5.47 -17.17
CA SER A 26 3.08 6.86 -17.17
C SER A 26 2.46 7.25 -15.82
N ASP A 27 2.45 8.54 -15.52
CA ASP A 27 1.90 9.03 -14.26
C ASP A 27 0.45 8.63 -14.04
N GLU A 28 -0.35 8.70 -15.10
CA GLU A 28 -1.73 8.27 -15.09
C GLU A 28 -1.84 6.80 -14.65
N ARG A 29 -1.06 5.91 -15.29
CA ARG A 29 -1.04 4.46 -15.00
C ARG A 29 -0.63 4.17 -13.57
N LEU A 30 0.40 4.86 -13.06
CA LEU A 30 0.81 4.72 -11.66
C LEU A 30 -0.30 5.10 -10.70
N THR A 31 -1.00 6.22 -10.94
CA THR A 31 -2.13 6.65 -10.11
C THR A 31 -3.25 5.62 -10.10
N ALA A 32 -3.59 5.02 -11.26
CA ALA A 32 -4.60 3.98 -11.30
C ALA A 32 -4.17 2.69 -10.57
N VAL A 33 -2.91 2.28 -10.70
CA VAL A 33 -2.37 1.11 -9.98
C VAL A 33 -2.36 1.37 -8.47
N MET A 34 -2.04 2.59 -8.02
CA MET A 34 -2.07 2.94 -6.60
C MET A 34 -3.47 2.87 -6.00
N ALA A 35 -4.50 3.27 -6.74
CA ALA A 35 -5.88 3.13 -6.29
C ALA A 35 -6.25 1.66 -6.01
N LEU A 36 -5.68 0.73 -6.77
CA LEU A 36 -5.90 -0.72 -6.63
C LEU A 36 -5.20 -1.34 -5.40
N LEU A 37 -4.39 -0.58 -4.65
CA LEU A 37 -3.93 -1.04 -3.33
C LEU A 37 -5.08 -1.16 -2.32
N ARG A 38 -6.21 -0.51 -2.57
CA ARG A 38 -7.47 -0.61 -1.81
C ARG A 38 -8.55 -1.44 -2.53
N ASP A 39 -8.19 -2.18 -3.57
CA ASP A 39 -9.15 -3.02 -4.28
C ASP A 39 -9.77 -4.05 -3.32
N GLU A 40 -11.06 -4.33 -3.46
CA GLU A 40 -11.77 -5.33 -2.63
C GLU A 40 -11.15 -6.73 -2.76
N HIS A 41 -10.62 -7.06 -3.94
CA HIS A 41 -10.10 -8.38 -4.23
C HIS A 41 -8.62 -8.47 -3.89
N TRP A 42 -8.28 -9.37 -2.95
CA TRP A 42 -6.92 -9.50 -2.40
C TRP A 42 -5.83 -9.73 -3.45
N LEU A 43 -6.16 -10.48 -4.52
CA LEU A 43 -5.21 -10.76 -5.60
C LEU A 43 -4.90 -9.49 -6.41
N VAL A 44 -5.89 -8.60 -6.60
CA VAL A 44 -5.70 -7.32 -7.29
C VAL A 44 -4.78 -6.43 -6.47
N ARG A 45 -4.99 -6.33 -5.15
CA ARG A 45 -4.08 -5.60 -4.23
C ARG A 45 -2.65 -6.12 -4.32
N THR A 46 -2.51 -7.45 -4.35
CA THR A 46 -1.21 -8.12 -4.42
C THR A 46 -0.49 -7.80 -5.73
N ASP A 47 -1.19 -7.91 -6.87
CA ASP A 47 -0.59 -7.64 -8.18
C ASP A 47 -0.33 -6.13 -8.37
N ALA A 48 -1.17 -5.24 -7.83
CA ALA A 48 -0.92 -3.80 -7.82
C ALA A 48 0.36 -3.45 -7.05
N SER A 49 0.56 -4.05 -5.87
CA SER A 49 1.79 -3.89 -5.09
C SER A 49 3.02 -4.36 -5.90
N LYS A 50 2.95 -5.50 -6.61
CA LYS A 50 4.07 -5.98 -7.44
C LYS A 50 4.39 -5.02 -8.59
N VAL A 51 3.37 -4.46 -9.25
CA VAL A 51 3.56 -3.48 -10.33
C VAL A 51 4.32 -2.26 -9.80
N LEU A 52 3.94 -1.74 -8.63
CA LEU A 52 4.60 -0.59 -8.01
C LEU A 52 6.02 -0.91 -7.52
N GLN A 53 6.25 -2.11 -6.98
CA GLN A 53 7.59 -2.57 -6.59
C GLN A 53 8.55 -2.71 -7.79
N ALA A 54 8.02 -2.99 -8.98
CA ALA A 54 8.82 -3.08 -10.20
C ALA A 54 9.24 -1.69 -10.76
N GLN A 55 8.70 -0.60 -10.20
CA GLN A 55 9.07 0.75 -10.62
C GLN A 55 10.32 1.19 -9.85
N SER A 56 11.32 1.70 -10.59
CA SER A 56 12.64 2.05 -10.07
C SER A 56 12.62 3.16 -9.01
N SER A 57 11.68 4.10 -9.12
CA SER A 57 11.48 5.16 -8.13
C SER A 57 10.07 5.74 -8.26
N LEU A 58 9.35 5.81 -7.15
CA LEU A 58 8.13 6.59 -7.03
C LEU A 58 8.45 8.03 -6.63
N SER A 59 7.61 8.97 -7.07
CA SER A 59 7.72 10.38 -6.66
C SER A 59 7.39 10.55 -5.17
N ASP A 60 7.85 11.65 -4.58
CA ASP A 60 7.61 11.97 -3.17
C ASP A 60 6.12 12.00 -2.81
N GLU A 61 5.29 12.57 -3.69
CA GLU A 61 3.83 12.60 -3.52
C GLU A 61 3.25 11.18 -3.43
N ARG A 62 3.73 10.26 -4.28
CA ARG A 62 3.27 8.87 -4.30
C ARG A 62 3.73 8.11 -3.07
N LEU A 63 4.97 8.33 -2.63
CA LEU A 63 5.47 7.75 -1.39
C LEU A 63 4.61 8.19 -0.19
N THR A 64 4.26 9.47 -0.10
CA THR A 64 3.36 9.98 0.95
C THR A 64 1.98 9.33 0.88
N ALA A 65 1.41 9.16 -0.33
CA ALA A 65 0.13 8.48 -0.49
C ALA A 65 0.19 7.00 -0.07
N VAL A 66 1.28 6.28 -0.39
CA VAL A 66 1.48 4.90 0.07
C VAL A 66 1.66 4.84 1.58
N MET A 67 2.38 5.79 2.19
CA MET A 67 2.52 5.87 3.66
C MET A 67 1.18 6.08 4.36
N ALA A 68 0.25 6.83 3.77
CA ALA A 68 -1.10 7.00 4.33
C ALA A 68 -1.87 5.67 4.41
N LEU A 69 -1.58 4.71 3.53
CA LEU A 69 -2.19 3.38 3.55
C LEU A 69 -1.69 2.50 4.70
N LEU A 70 -0.62 2.89 5.41
CA LEU A 70 -0.19 2.20 6.63
C LEU A 70 -1.15 2.40 7.81
N ARG A 71 -2.13 3.31 7.69
CA ARG A 71 -3.21 3.52 8.66
C ARG A 71 -4.55 2.96 8.19
N ASP A 72 -4.56 2.20 7.11
CA ASP A 72 -5.78 1.62 6.57
C ASP A 72 -6.31 0.52 7.52
N GLU A 73 -7.64 0.41 7.65
CA GLU A 73 -8.26 -0.54 8.58
C GLU A 73 -8.01 -2.00 8.16
N ASP A 74 -7.89 -2.26 6.85
CA ASP A 74 -7.58 -3.59 6.32
C ASP A 74 -6.07 -3.87 6.41
N SER A 75 -5.69 -4.88 7.19
CA SER A 75 -4.30 -5.31 7.38
C SER A 75 -3.63 -5.78 6.08
N ASN A 76 -4.41 -6.24 5.09
CA ASN A 76 -3.88 -6.58 3.78
C ASN A 76 -3.49 -5.34 2.99
N VAL A 77 -4.24 -4.23 3.11
CA VAL A 77 -3.90 -2.94 2.50
C VAL A 77 -2.62 -2.39 3.12
N ARG A 78 -2.53 -2.42 4.46
CA ARG A 78 -1.31 -2.04 5.19
C ARG A 78 -0.09 -2.85 4.75
N THR A 79 -0.25 -4.18 4.64
CA THR A 79 0.81 -5.09 4.18
C THR A 79 1.24 -4.78 2.74
N ALA A 80 0.29 -4.52 1.84
CA ALA A 80 0.59 -4.17 0.46
C ALA A 80 1.37 -2.85 0.35
N ALA A 81 1.00 -1.84 1.15
CA ALA A 81 1.69 -0.57 1.24
C ALA A 81 3.12 -0.71 1.77
N LEU A 82 3.32 -1.48 2.84
CA LEU A 82 4.64 -1.73 3.41
C LEU A 82 5.58 -2.39 2.39
N LYS A 83 5.08 -3.38 1.62
CA LYS A 83 5.86 -4.03 0.55
C LYS A 83 6.28 -3.04 -0.55
N VAL A 84 5.39 -2.12 -0.93
CA VAL A 84 5.72 -1.08 -1.90
C VAL A 84 6.84 -0.19 -1.35
N LEU A 85 6.70 0.32 -0.13
CA LEU A 85 7.70 1.18 0.51
C LEU A 85 9.06 0.48 0.65
N GLN A 86 9.07 -0.78 1.08
CA GLN A 86 10.31 -1.56 1.24
C GLN A 86 11.11 -1.69 -0.07
N ALA A 87 10.45 -1.73 -1.22
CA ALA A 87 11.11 -1.81 -2.52
C ALA A 87 11.69 -0.47 -3.00
N GLN A 88 11.35 0.65 -2.37
CA GLN A 88 11.80 1.97 -2.79
C GLN A 88 13.17 2.28 -2.18
N SER A 89 14.18 2.41 -3.04
CA SER A 89 15.58 2.66 -2.67
C SER A 89 15.84 4.07 -2.14
N SER A 90 14.88 4.98 -2.26
CA SER A 90 15.02 6.41 -1.94
C SER A 90 14.24 6.86 -0.69
N LEU A 91 13.93 5.95 0.23
CA LEU A 91 13.32 6.36 1.50
C LEU A 91 14.36 7.12 2.33
N SER A 92 14.07 8.37 2.66
CA SER A 92 14.88 9.15 3.59
C SER A 92 14.76 8.60 5.01
N ASP A 93 15.77 8.86 5.84
CA ASP A 93 15.77 8.47 7.27
C ASP A 93 14.52 9.00 8.00
N GLU A 94 14.05 10.19 7.63
CA GLU A 94 12.81 10.78 8.17
C GLU A 94 11.58 9.94 7.83
N ARG A 95 11.48 9.45 6.58
CA ARG A 95 10.38 8.57 6.17
C ARG A 95 10.46 7.20 6.82
N LEU A 96 11.67 6.64 6.96
CA LEU A 96 11.86 5.38 7.70
C LEU A 96 11.42 5.55 9.16
N THR A 97 11.79 6.67 9.78
CA THR A 97 11.34 7.00 11.15
C THR A 97 9.82 7.13 11.22
N ALA A 98 9.19 7.79 10.25
CA ALA A 98 7.74 7.90 10.18
C ALA A 98 7.05 6.53 10.01
N VAL A 99 7.57 5.66 9.14
CA VAL A 99 7.06 4.29 8.96
C VAL A 99 7.20 3.48 10.26
N MET A 100 8.36 3.55 10.93
CA MET A 100 8.58 2.86 12.21
C MET A 100 7.62 3.37 13.29
N ALA A 101 7.45 4.69 13.41
CA ALA A 101 6.51 5.29 14.35
C ALA A 101 5.08 4.80 14.11
N LEU A 102 4.64 4.78 12.84
CA LEU A 102 3.30 4.30 12.46
C LEU A 102 3.07 2.84 12.84
N LEU A 103 4.06 1.96 12.62
CA LEU A 103 3.97 0.55 12.99
C LEU A 103 3.92 0.37 14.52
N THR A 104 4.69 1.16 15.29
CA THR A 104 4.68 1.09 16.76
C THR A 104 3.42 1.66 17.40
N ASP A 105 2.81 2.68 16.81
CA ASP A 105 1.57 3.30 17.34
C ASP A 105 0.37 2.37 17.15
N GLU A 106 0.32 1.62 16.04
CA GLU A 106 -0.73 0.64 15.79
C GLU A 106 -0.65 -0.52 16.80
N ASP A 107 0.55 -1.05 17.06
CA ASP A 107 0.77 -2.06 18.11
C ASP A 107 0.40 -1.54 19.51
N SER A 108 0.67 -0.25 19.81
CA SER A 108 0.30 0.38 21.08
C SER A 108 -1.21 0.50 21.29
N SER A 109 -1.98 0.73 20.21
CA SER A 109 -3.44 0.88 20.28
C SER A 109 -4.16 -0.41 20.69
N THR A 110 -3.57 -1.58 20.40
CA THR A 110 -4.12 -2.88 20.85
C THR A 110 -3.91 -3.12 22.35
N LEU A 111 -2.86 -2.55 22.95
CA LEU A 111 -2.57 -2.68 24.39
C LEU A 111 -3.37 -1.72 25.28
N LYS A 112 -3.74 -0.54 24.77
CA LYS A 112 -4.60 0.42 25.51
C LYS A 112 -6.05 -0.05 25.67
N SER A 113 -6.49 -0.99 24.83
CA SER A 113 -7.84 -1.56 24.88
C SER A 113 -8.00 -2.67 25.94
N GLN A 114 -6.89 -3.28 26.39
CA GLN A 114 -6.91 -4.34 27.41
C GLN A 114 -6.72 -3.83 28.85
N THR A 115 -6.31 -2.58 29.04
CA THR A 115 -5.95 -2.06 30.39
C THR A 115 -6.98 -1.09 31.00
N THR A 116 -8.08 -0.78 30.30
CA THR A 116 -9.09 0.17 30.79
C THR A 116 -10.15 -0.41 31.74
N TRP A 117 -10.12 -1.71 32.08
CA TRP A 117 -11.14 -2.34 32.95
C TRP A 117 -10.69 -2.71 34.37
N GLN A 118 -9.46 -2.41 34.81
CA GLN A 118 -9.01 -2.68 36.19
C GLN A 118 -8.89 -1.45 37.10
N ARG A 119 -9.80 -0.47 36.98
CA ARG A 119 -9.84 0.68 37.91
C ARG A 119 -11.15 0.90 38.65
N PHE A 120 -12.03 -0.10 38.69
CA PHE A 120 -13.22 -0.08 39.55
C PHE A 120 -13.47 -1.44 40.20
N TYR A 121 -12.65 -1.79 41.20
CA TYR A 121 -13.08 -2.42 42.46
C TYR A 121 -11.95 -2.34 43.49
#